data_AF-A0A2T6E6K1-F1
#
_entry.id   AF-A0A2T6E6K1-F1
#
_cell.length_a   1.000
_cell.length_b   1.000
_cell.length_c   1.000
_cell.angle_alpha   90.00
_cell.angle_beta   90.00
_cell.angle_gamma   90.00
#
_symmetry.space_group_name_H-M   'P 1'
#
loop_
_entity.id
_entity.type
_entity.pdbx_description
1 polymer ?
#
loop_
_entity_poly.entity_id
_entity_poly.type
_entity_poly.pdbx_seq_one_letter_code
_entity_poly.pdbx_strand_id
1 'polypeptide(L)'
;MAVMTTEFDDIRPYHDDELPAMLKATVNDVELHSAIASWIAPGLNRKAPWLIRPLVKLALKWQFRGVRRVDDFQPRLRRFVKRILDKSVSDLEVRGLDKLDPNTAYLFVSNHRDIVMDPAMVNWALYHAGFQTVRIAIGDNLLSKPFASHLMRLNKSFIVRRAVKGVKAKWRAAQTLSRYIHHCITVDNANVWIAQREGRAKDGYDRTNPAVINMFSLSKPDDREFGDYIRELNIVPVCISYELDPLDLAKARELYAQQQKGGYRKRAHEDIQSIARGMTGWKGRVQLTFGNVLDGDYASDEAVAEAIDEQVHHLYRVFETNEWAYTTLAGDSPEPANAEVEQLARRVGSARDTLKPYLLRQYANAVRMKQGQAPLAATLPGEDSAQPGTQ
;
A
#
# COMPACT_ATOMS: atom_id res chain seq x y z
N MET A 1 16.13 35.92 3.45
CA MET A 1 14.76 35.37 3.36
C MET A 1 14.77 33.91 3.77
N ALA A 2 14.86 33.62 5.07
CA ALA A 2 15.07 32.26 5.59
C ALA A 2 14.29 32.07 6.90
N VAL A 3 12.95 32.12 6.84
CA VAL A 3 12.07 31.77 7.97
C VAL A 3 10.72 31.31 7.40
N MET A 4 10.62 30.14 6.74
CA MET A 4 9.32 29.50 6.43
C MET A 4 9.38 27.97 6.18
N THR A 5 10.43 27.26 6.61
CA THR A 5 10.61 25.83 6.24
C THR A 5 10.99 24.94 7.42
N THR A 6 10.33 25.04 8.58
CA THR A 6 10.63 24.15 9.72
C THR A 6 9.44 23.34 10.21
N GLU A 7 8.21 23.67 9.83
CA GLU A 7 7.02 23.02 10.38
C GLU A 7 6.93 21.53 10.01
N PHE A 8 7.29 21.18 8.77
CA PHE A 8 7.12 19.83 8.23
C PHE A 8 8.41 19.03 8.09
N ASP A 9 9.58 19.58 8.42
CA ASP A 9 10.92 18.97 8.22
C ASP A 9 11.02 17.53 8.75
N ASP A 10 10.29 17.32 9.84
CA ASP A 10 10.19 16.11 10.62
C ASP A 10 9.42 14.96 9.92
N ILE A 11 8.64 15.29 8.88
CA ILE A 11 7.80 14.33 8.15
C ILE A 11 7.96 14.41 6.63
N ARG A 12 8.30 15.55 6.04
CA ARG A 12 8.33 15.76 4.59
C ARG A 12 9.43 14.95 3.86
N PRO A 13 9.30 14.76 2.54
CA PRO A 13 10.41 14.29 1.71
C PRO A 13 11.62 15.22 1.78
N TYR A 14 12.78 14.70 1.35
CA TYR A 14 13.98 15.53 1.27
C TYR A 14 13.85 16.62 0.21
N HIS A 15 14.41 17.79 0.51
CA HIS A 15 14.73 18.81 -0.47
C HIS A 15 16.05 18.48 -1.17
N ASP A 16 16.28 19.10 -2.33
CA ASP A 16 17.44 18.83 -3.18
C ASP A 16 18.77 19.15 -2.48
N ASP A 17 18.80 20.13 -1.57
CA ASP A 17 19.97 20.54 -0.79
C ASP A 17 20.35 19.54 0.32
N GLU A 18 19.38 18.82 0.86
CA GLU A 18 19.59 17.77 1.88
C GLU A 18 20.16 16.48 1.27
N LEU A 19 19.89 16.24 -0.02
CA LEU A 19 20.13 14.97 -0.69
C LEU A 19 21.58 14.45 -0.66
N PRO A 20 22.61 15.29 -0.92
CA PRO A 20 24.00 14.82 -0.96
C PRO A 20 24.47 14.23 0.38
N ALA A 21 24.11 14.87 1.49
CA ALA A 21 24.44 14.39 2.84
C ALA A 21 23.74 13.07 3.14
N MET A 22 22.46 12.96 2.79
CA MET A 22 21.66 11.77 3.06
C MET A 22 22.06 10.56 2.22
N LEU A 23 22.39 10.77 0.94
CA LEU A 23 22.91 9.72 0.07
C LEU A 23 24.26 9.22 0.59
N LYS A 24 25.14 10.12 1.05
CA LYS A 24 26.42 9.74 1.67
C LYS A 24 26.20 8.89 2.91
N ALA A 25 25.25 9.24 3.78
CA ALA A 25 24.91 8.43 4.96
C ALA A 25 24.38 7.04 4.55
N THR A 26 23.39 7.01 3.66
CA THR A 26 22.71 5.79 3.19
C THR A 26 23.69 4.82 2.54
N VAL A 27 24.56 5.29 1.63
CA VAL A 27 25.54 4.44 0.92
C VAL A 27 26.60 3.86 1.87
N ASN A 28 26.86 4.50 3.00
CA ASN A 28 27.83 4.01 3.99
C ASN A 28 27.19 3.18 5.11
N ASP A 29 25.87 2.97 5.10
CA ASP A 29 25.16 2.20 6.11
C ASP A 29 25.47 0.69 6.00
N VAL A 30 26.06 0.14 7.06
CA VAL A 30 26.49 -1.28 7.12
C VAL A 30 25.30 -2.23 7.23
N GLU A 31 24.21 -1.80 7.87
CA GLU A 31 22.99 -2.60 7.97
C GLU A 31 22.31 -2.72 6.60
N LEU A 32 22.30 -1.64 5.80
CA LEU A 32 21.83 -1.67 4.42
C LEU A 32 22.63 -2.68 3.58
N HIS A 33 23.96 -2.67 3.69
CA HIS A 33 24.81 -3.62 2.95
C HIS A 33 24.51 -5.06 3.36
N SER A 34 24.34 -5.31 4.66
CA SER A 34 23.99 -6.62 5.20
C SER A 34 22.61 -7.09 4.72
N ALA A 35 21.61 -6.20 4.71
CA ALA A 35 20.26 -6.50 4.27
C ALA A 35 20.21 -6.87 2.77
N ILE A 36 20.83 -6.05 1.92
CA ILE A 36 20.92 -6.33 0.47
C ILE A 36 21.69 -7.62 0.23
N ALA A 37 22.84 -7.83 0.87
CA ALA A 37 23.65 -9.04 0.71
C ALA A 37 22.89 -10.30 1.13
N SER A 38 22.12 -10.23 2.23
CA SER A 38 21.28 -11.34 2.70
C SER A 38 20.18 -11.71 1.70
N TRP A 39 19.70 -10.73 0.93
CA TRP A 39 18.68 -10.94 -0.08
C TRP A 39 19.25 -11.47 -1.40
N ILE A 40 20.29 -10.84 -1.96
CA ILE A 40 20.84 -11.22 -3.28
C ILE A 40 21.67 -12.50 -3.24
N ALA A 41 22.34 -12.78 -2.11
CA ALA A 41 23.27 -13.90 -1.99
C ALA A 41 23.29 -14.41 -0.53
N PRO A 42 22.17 -14.95 0.00
CA PRO A 42 22.05 -15.36 1.40
C PRO A 42 23.15 -16.33 1.83
N GLY A 43 23.50 -17.30 0.98
CA GLY A 43 24.57 -18.25 1.25
C GLY A 43 25.95 -17.60 1.36
N LEU A 44 26.25 -16.66 0.46
CA LEU A 44 27.54 -15.95 0.45
C LEU A 44 27.64 -14.94 1.59
N ASN A 45 26.56 -14.21 1.92
CA ASN A 45 26.56 -13.30 3.06
C ASN A 45 26.75 -14.04 4.39
N ARG A 46 26.28 -15.29 4.51
CA ARG A 46 26.52 -16.12 5.69
C ARG A 46 27.98 -16.60 5.79
N LYS A 47 28.60 -16.97 4.66
CA LYS A 47 29.95 -17.58 4.64
C LYS A 47 31.09 -16.56 4.51
N ALA A 48 30.89 -15.50 3.75
CA ALA A 48 31.90 -14.49 3.43
C ALA A 48 31.28 -13.07 3.34
N PRO A 49 30.74 -12.53 4.45
CA PRO A 49 30.17 -11.18 4.47
C PRO A 49 31.18 -10.09 4.10
N TRP A 50 32.47 -10.32 4.41
CA TRP A 50 33.57 -9.42 4.08
C TRP A 50 33.81 -9.24 2.58
N LEU A 51 33.36 -10.19 1.74
CA LEU A 51 33.48 -10.11 0.29
C LEU A 51 32.26 -9.43 -0.34
N ILE A 52 31.05 -9.87 0.04
CA ILE A 52 29.81 -9.39 -0.61
C ILE A 52 29.42 -7.98 -0.17
N ARG A 53 29.64 -7.58 1.09
CA ARG A 53 29.20 -6.27 1.59
C ARG A 53 29.97 -5.10 0.96
N PRO A 54 31.31 -5.15 0.76
CA PRO A 54 32.03 -4.12 0.01
C PRO A 54 31.58 -4.03 -1.45
N LEU A 55 31.25 -5.16 -2.09
CA LEU A 55 30.71 -5.17 -3.46
C LEU A 55 29.34 -4.48 -3.52
N VAL A 56 28.46 -4.75 -2.55
CA VAL A 56 27.17 -4.05 -2.41
C VAL A 56 27.39 -2.55 -2.24
N LYS A 57 28.33 -2.13 -1.36
CA LYS A 57 28.67 -0.72 -1.18
C LYS A 57 29.14 -0.07 -2.49
N LEU A 58 30.00 -0.74 -3.24
CA LEU A 58 30.51 -0.25 -4.52
C LEU A 58 29.38 -0.11 -5.55
N ALA A 59 28.50 -1.11 -5.62
CA ALA A 59 27.31 -1.08 -6.47
C ALA A 59 26.37 0.08 -6.10
N LEU A 60 26.13 0.32 -4.80
CA LEU A 60 25.34 1.46 -4.32
C LEU A 60 25.99 2.79 -4.69
N LYS A 61 27.31 2.95 -4.47
CA LYS A 61 28.04 4.16 -4.89
C LYS A 61 27.87 4.44 -6.38
N TRP A 62 27.98 3.40 -7.21
CA TRP A 62 27.81 3.51 -8.65
C TRP A 62 26.35 3.85 -9.01
N GLN A 63 25.38 3.18 -8.38
CA GLN A 63 23.94 3.39 -8.58
C GLN A 63 23.46 4.77 -8.16
N PHE A 64 24.11 5.43 -7.18
CA PHE A 64 23.79 6.79 -6.73
C PHE A 64 24.72 7.85 -7.32
N ARG A 65 25.69 7.49 -8.17
CA ARG A 65 26.61 8.45 -8.78
C ARG A 65 25.83 9.50 -9.59
N GLY A 66 26.08 10.77 -9.32
CA GLY A 66 25.46 11.89 -10.05
C GLY A 66 24.02 12.22 -9.66
N VAL A 67 23.44 11.58 -8.62
CA VAL A 67 22.17 12.04 -8.04
C VAL A 67 22.48 13.25 -7.16
N ARG A 68 21.98 14.43 -7.55
CA ARG A 68 22.09 15.67 -6.76
C ARG A 68 20.72 16.22 -6.39
N ARG A 69 19.69 15.88 -7.16
CA ARG A 69 18.29 16.26 -6.97
C ARG A 69 17.41 15.03 -6.85
N VAL A 70 16.24 15.17 -6.21
CA VAL A 70 15.26 14.08 -6.10
C VAL A 70 14.85 13.57 -7.48
N ASP A 71 14.72 14.48 -8.45
CA ASP A 71 14.32 14.15 -9.82
C ASP A 71 15.40 13.36 -10.57
N ASP A 72 16.68 13.44 -10.19
CA ASP A 72 17.76 12.63 -10.76
C ASP A 72 17.60 11.14 -10.41
N PHE A 73 16.93 10.85 -9.28
CA PHE A 73 16.69 9.49 -8.82
C PHE A 73 15.50 8.83 -9.53
N GLN A 74 14.50 9.62 -9.95
CA GLN A 74 13.26 9.12 -10.54
C GLN A 74 13.49 8.21 -11.76
N PRO A 75 14.35 8.52 -12.75
CA PRO A 75 14.63 7.62 -13.88
C PRO A 75 15.21 6.27 -13.48
N ARG A 76 15.99 6.22 -12.38
CA ARG A 76 16.59 4.98 -11.89
C ARG A 76 15.54 4.11 -11.20
N LEU A 77 14.69 4.74 -10.39
CA LEU A 77 13.56 4.07 -9.77
C LEU A 77 12.59 3.52 -10.82
N ARG A 78 12.26 4.29 -11.86
CA ARG A 78 11.40 3.84 -12.96
C ARG A 78 11.93 2.58 -13.64
N ARG A 79 13.22 2.54 -13.99
CA ARG A 79 13.84 1.34 -14.57
C ARG A 79 13.83 0.14 -13.62
N PHE A 80 13.84 0.37 -12.31
CA PHE A 80 13.71 -0.70 -11.33
C PHE A 80 12.26 -1.21 -11.25
N VAL A 81 11.29 -0.31 -11.12
CA VAL A 81 9.86 -0.64 -11.13
C VAL A 81 9.47 -1.38 -12.41
N LYS A 82 9.88 -0.90 -13.58
CA LYS A 82 9.64 -1.58 -14.87
C LYS A 82 10.10 -3.04 -14.84
N ARG A 83 11.34 -3.29 -14.38
CA ARG A 83 11.89 -4.66 -14.29
C ARG A 83 11.12 -5.56 -13.33
N ILE A 84 10.51 -5.00 -12.29
CA ILE A 84 9.66 -5.75 -11.38
C ILE A 84 8.33 -6.04 -12.04
N LEU A 85 7.69 -5.05 -12.68
CA LEU A 85 6.44 -5.23 -13.42
C LEU A 85 6.60 -6.31 -14.50
N ASP A 86 7.61 -6.18 -15.37
CA ASP A 86 7.90 -7.14 -16.45
C ASP A 86 8.09 -8.59 -15.95
N LYS A 87 8.43 -8.79 -14.68
CA LYS A 87 8.67 -10.12 -14.09
C LYS A 87 7.54 -10.63 -13.20
N SER A 88 6.67 -9.75 -12.72
CA SER A 88 5.71 -10.07 -11.66
C SER A 88 4.26 -9.79 -12.03
N VAL A 89 4.02 -9.07 -13.12
CA VAL A 89 2.69 -8.71 -13.63
C VAL A 89 2.62 -9.17 -15.08
N SER A 90 1.56 -9.88 -15.47
CA SER A 90 1.37 -10.31 -16.85
C SER A 90 0.83 -9.18 -17.72
N ASP A 91 -0.12 -8.42 -17.19
CA ASP A 91 -0.69 -7.24 -17.83
C ASP A 91 -1.05 -6.19 -16.77
N LEU A 92 -0.73 -4.93 -17.05
CA LEU A 92 -1.08 -3.80 -16.19
C LEU A 92 -2.01 -2.87 -16.95
N GLU A 93 -3.29 -2.94 -16.63
CA GLU A 93 -4.31 -2.08 -17.21
C GLU A 93 -4.52 -0.84 -16.35
N VAL A 94 -4.48 0.35 -16.97
CA VAL A 94 -4.71 1.63 -16.29
C VAL A 94 -5.95 2.29 -16.89
N ARG A 95 -6.88 2.74 -16.04
CA ARG A 95 -8.13 3.39 -16.46
C ARG A 95 -8.42 4.66 -15.66
N GLY A 96 -9.10 5.62 -16.29
CA GLY A 96 -9.68 6.78 -15.61
C GLY A 96 -8.70 7.91 -15.27
N LEU A 97 -7.45 7.86 -15.74
CA LEU A 97 -6.56 9.03 -15.63
C LEU A 97 -6.88 10.10 -16.68
N ASP A 98 -7.46 9.70 -17.80
CA ASP A 98 -7.82 10.53 -18.95
C ASP A 98 -8.86 11.62 -18.63
N LYS A 99 -9.62 11.46 -17.54
CA LYS A 99 -10.60 12.44 -17.06
C LYS A 99 -10.03 13.45 -16.04
N LEU A 100 -8.77 13.30 -15.62
CA LEU A 100 -8.12 14.18 -14.65
C LEU A 100 -7.21 15.18 -15.36
N ASP A 101 -7.00 16.35 -14.76
CA ASP A 101 -6.11 17.38 -15.28
C ASP A 101 -4.66 17.14 -14.77
N PRO A 102 -3.67 16.91 -15.65
CA PRO A 102 -2.29 16.69 -15.24
C PRO A 102 -1.62 17.87 -14.54
N ASN A 103 -2.21 19.07 -14.60
CA ASN A 103 -1.70 20.27 -13.93
C ASN A 103 -2.31 20.53 -12.55
N THR A 104 -3.29 19.71 -12.14
CA THR A 104 -3.97 19.81 -10.85
C THR A 104 -3.44 18.74 -9.88
N ALA A 105 -3.28 19.09 -8.62
CA ALA A 105 -2.92 18.14 -7.56
C ALA A 105 -4.15 17.42 -6.99
N TYR A 106 -3.97 16.13 -6.75
CA TYR A 106 -4.99 15.23 -6.21
C TYR A 106 -4.49 14.48 -4.98
N LEU A 107 -5.42 14.23 -4.05
CA LEU A 107 -5.25 13.27 -2.96
C LEU A 107 -5.78 11.90 -3.41
N PHE A 108 -4.87 11.05 -3.89
CA PHE A 108 -5.20 9.68 -4.28
C PHE A 108 -5.35 8.79 -3.05
N VAL A 109 -6.57 8.28 -2.81
CA VAL A 109 -6.87 7.37 -1.70
C VAL A 109 -7.15 5.98 -2.27
N SER A 110 -6.32 5.00 -1.94
CA SER A 110 -6.44 3.66 -2.53
C SER A 110 -6.74 2.55 -1.54
N ASN A 111 -7.35 1.47 -2.04
CA ASN A 111 -7.23 0.19 -1.36
C ASN A 111 -5.74 -0.23 -1.33
N HIS A 112 -5.38 -1.10 -0.40
CA HIS A 112 -3.98 -1.39 -0.15
C HIS A 112 -3.76 -2.87 0.10
N ARG A 113 -3.12 -3.56 -0.85
CA ARG A 113 -2.84 -5.01 -0.77
C ARG A 113 -1.34 -5.29 -0.70
N ASP A 114 -0.51 -4.44 -1.30
CA ASP A 114 0.94 -4.54 -1.32
C ASP A 114 1.61 -3.24 -0.84
N ILE A 115 2.52 -3.37 0.13
CA ILE A 115 3.17 -2.22 0.79
C ILE A 115 3.95 -1.34 -0.19
N VAL A 116 4.61 -1.95 -1.20
CA VAL A 116 5.54 -1.25 -2.09
C VAL A 116 4.97 -1.10 -3.49
N MET A 117 4.31 -2.14 -4.00
CA MET A 117 3.85 -2.14 -5.39
C MET A 117 2.63 -1.27 -5.62
N ASP A 118 1.75 -1.08 -4.63
CA ASP A 118 0.59 -0.20 -4.76
C ASP A 118 1.00 1.25 -5.14
N PRO A 119 1.77 1.98 -4.30
CA PRO A 119 2.20 3.33 -4.67
C PRO A 119 3.16 3.36 -5.86
N ALA A 120 3.93 2.29 -6.10
CA ALA A 120 4.82 2.22 -7.25
C ALA A 120 4.05 2.15 -8.58
N MET A 121 2.95 1.38 -8.64
CA MET A 121 2.09 1.29 -9.82
C MET A 121 1.30 2.57 -10.05
N VAL A 122 0.81 3.21 -8.98
CA VAL A 122 0.19 4.55 -9.08
C VAL A 122 1.17 5.55 -9.69
N ASN A 123 2.40 5.62 -9.17
CA ASN A 123 3.44 6.50 -9.73
C ASN A 123 3.82 6.14 -11.17
N TRP A 124 3.88 4.86 -11.50
CA TRP A 124 4.13 4.40 -12.87
C TRP A 124 3.05 4.90 -13.83
N ALA A 125 1.78 4.71 -13.47
CA ALA A 125 0.64 5.16 -14.26
C ALA A 125 0.61 6.68 -14.44
N LEU A 126 0.75 7.44 -13.34
CA LEU A 126 0.77 8.90 -13.37
C LEU A 126 1.88 9.44 -14.26
N TYR A 127 3.10 8.91 -14.12
CA TYR A 127 4.24 9.32 -14.94
C TYR A 127 3.99 9.10 -16.43
N HIS A 128 3.44 7.94 -16.81
CA HIS A 128 3.15 7.63 -18.21
C HIS A 128 1.98 8.44 -18.78
N ALA A 129 1.07 8.91 -17.93
CA ALA A 129 -0.01 9.82 -18.30
C ALA A 129 0.38 11.32 -18.26
N GLY A 130 1.64 11.64 -17.96
CA GLY A 130 2.13 13.03 -17.94
C GLY A 130 1.86 13.80 -16.63
N PHE A 131 1.40 13.12 -15.58
CA PHE A 131 1.18 13.71 -14.26
C PHE A 131 2.48 13.76 -13.45
N GLN A 132 2.51 14.64 -12.45
CA GLN A 132 3.52 14.58 -11.40
C GLN A 132 3.36 13.33 -10.55
N THR A 133 4.48 12.74 -10.11
CA THR A 133 4.47 11.61 -9.18
C THR A 133 4.03 12.03 -7.78
N VAL A 134 3.47 11.08 -7.02
CA VAL A 134 2.90 11.32 -5.71
C VAL A 134 3.96 11.42 -4.61
N ARG A 135 3.62 12.20 -3.58
CA ARG A 135 4.21 12.07 -2.25
C ARG A 135 3.51 10.93 -1.52
N ILE A 136 4.26 9.96 -1.01
CA ILE A 136 3.72 8.69 -0.50
C ILE A 136 3.63 8.74 1.03
N ALA A 137 2.44 8.57 1.62
CA ALA A 137 2.29 8.40 3.06
C ALA A 137 2.86 7.05 3.52
N ILE A 138 3.82 7.04 4.45
CA ILE A 138 4.39 5.82 5.02
C ILE A 138 4.44 5.85 6.55
N GLY A 139 4.02 4.76 7.20
CA GLY A 139 4.09 4.63 8.65
C GLY A 139 5.52 4.47 9.15
N ASP A 140 5.85 5.14 10.27
CA ASP A 140 7.15 5.04 10.96
C ASP A 140 7.50 3.61 11.43
N ASN A 141 6.50 2.74 11.58
CA ASN A 141 6.67 1.34 11.94
C ASN A 141 7.52 0.54 10.93
N LEU A 142 7.58 0.99 9.67
CA LEU A 142 8.42 0.39 8.63
C LEU A 142 9.84 0.99 8.57
N LEU A 143 10.10 2.06 9.34
CA LEU A 143 11.32 2.87 9.29
C LEU A 143 12.23 2.64 10.49
N SER A 144 12.17 1.46 11.10
CA SER A 144 12.94 1.13 12.31
C SER A 144 14.45 1.21 12.14
N LYS A 145 14.95 1.20 10.89
CA LYS A 145 16.37 1.37 10.55
C LYS A 145 16.61 2.71 9.84
N PRO A 146 17.68 3.46 10.17
CA PRO A 146 17.96 4.78 9.58
C PRO A 146 17.98 4.78 8.04
N PHE A 147 18.63 3.79 7.41
CA PHE A 147 18.67 3.69 5.95
C PHE A 147 17.28 3.55 5.31
N ALA A 148 16.33 2.90 5.99
CA ALA A 148 14.98 2.71 5.46
C ALA A 148 14.25 4.05 5.41
N SER A 149 14.38 4.87 6.46
CA SER A 149 13.87 6.24 6.50
C SER A 149 14.45 7.08 5.35
N HIS A 150 15.76 7.02 5.13
CA HIS A 150 16.41 7.79 4.08
C HIS A 150 15.98 7.39 2.67
N LEU A 151 15.87 6.08 2.40
CA LEU A 151 15.43 5.58 1.10
C LEU A 151 13.96 5.92 0.80
N MET A 152 13.08 5.87 1.82
CA MET A 152 11.67 6.21 1.63
C MET A 152 11.48 7.71 1.40
N ARG A 153 12.15 8.57 2.18
CA ARG A 153 12.10 10.03 1.97
C ARG A 153 12.72 10.47 0.63
N LEU A 154 13.73 9.74 0.14
CA LEU A 154 14.27 9.91 -1.23
C LEU A 154 13.22 9.55 -2.31
N ASN A 155 12.34 8.59 -2.03
CA ASN A 155 11.22 8.20 -2.89
C ASN A 155 9.98 9.09 -2.71
N LYS A 156 10.17 10.37 -2.38
CA LYS A 156 9.09 11.34 -2.11
C LYS A 156 8.12 10.88 -1.00
N SER A 157 8.48 9.94 -0.13
CA SER A 157 7.61 9.54 0.97
C SER A 157 7.66 10.52 2.13
N PHE A 158 6.51 10.76 2.77
CA PHE A 158 6.40 11.48 4.03
C PHE A 158 5.95 10.56 5.17
N ILE A 159 6.39 10.89 6.38
CA ILE A 159 6.28 10.01 7.54
C ILE A 159 4.99 10.27 8.32
N VAL A 160 4.18 9.21 8.44
CA VAL A 160 3.05 9.13 9.36
C VAL A 160 3.57 8.58 10.69
N ARG A 161 3.61 9.44 11.72
CA ARG A 161 4.13 9.08 13.06
C ARG A 161 3.09 8.30 13.86
N ARG A 162 3.32 7.01 14.09
CA ARG A 162 2.40 6.09 14.79
C ARG A 162 2.93 5.64 16.13
N ALA A 163 4.25 5.57 16.29
CA ALA A 163 4.89 5.11 17.52
C ALA A 163 4.91 6.17 18.65
N VAL A 164 4.26 7.32 18.44
CA VAL A 164 4.21 8.42 19.42
C VAL A 164 3.43 8.02 20.66
N LYS A 165 4.03 8.22 21.84
CA LYS A 165 3.39 7.93 23.13
C LYS A 165 2.61 9.13 23.65
N GLY A 166 1.43 8.88 24.20
CA GLY A 166 0.57 9.90 24.81
C GLY A 166 -0.42 10.54 23.83
N VAL A 167 -1.66 10.74 24.29
CA VAL A 167 -2.79 11.24 23.48
C VAL A 167 -2.48 12.60 22.86
N LYS A 168 -1.97 13.54 23.66
CA LYS A 168 -1.65 14.90 23.20
C LYS A 168 -0.60 14.93 22.09
N ALA A 169 0.42 14.07 22.18
CA ALA A 169 1.47 14.00 21.18
C ALA A 169 0.99 13.32 19.89
N LYS A 170 0.15 12.28 19.99
CA LYS A 170 -0.52 11.67 18.83
C LYS A 170 -1.41 12.68 18.10
N TRP A 171 -2.22 13.43 18.83
CA TRP A 171 -3.11 14.43 18.25
C TRP A 171 -2.32 15.53 17.53
N ARG A 172 -1.24 16.04 18.12
CA ARG A 172 -0.35 17.01 17.44
C ARG A 172 0.28 16.45 16.17
N ALA A 173 0.74 15.20 16.21
CA ALA A 173 1.31 14.55 15.02
C ALA A 173 0.26 14.39 13.90
N ALA A 174 -0.97 14.01 14.25
CA ALA A 174 -2.08 13.93 13.31
C ALA A 174 -2.46 15.32 12.74
N GLN A 175 -2.44 16.37 13.56
CA GLN A 175 -2.66 17.74 13.10
C GLN A 175 -1.57 18.21 12.12
N THR A 176 -0.30 17.98 12.44
CA THR A 176 0.80 18.32 11.52
C THR A 176 0.65 17.56 10.20
N LEU A 177 0.24 16.28 10.25
CA LEU A 177 -0.01 15.48 9.05
C LEU A 177 -1.17 16.03 8.21
N SER A 178 -2.28 16.38 8.86
CA SER A 178 -3.45 17.02 8.24
C SER A 178 -3.06 18.29 7.48
N ARG A 179 -2.37 19.22 8.16
CA ARG A 179 -1.87 20.46 7.53
C ARG A 179 -0.90 20.18 6.39
N TYR A 180 -0.02 19.20 6.55
CA TYR A 180 0.94 18.85 5.50
C TYR A 180 0.25 18.32 4.24
N ILE A 181 -0.74 17.44 4.37
CA ILE A 181 -1.50 16.92 3.22
C ILE A 181 -2.23 18.06 2.52
N HIS A 182 -2.95 18.91 3.27
CA HIS A 182 -3.64 20.06 2.69
C HIS A 182 -2.68 21.03 1.99
N HIS A 183 -1.52 21.32 2.60
CA HIS A 183 -0.45 22.14 2.02
C HIS A 183 0.12 21.54 0.72
N CYS A 184 0.28 20.21 0.65
CA CYS A 184 0.71 19.54 -0.56
C CYS A 184 -0.25 19.83 -1.72
N ILE A 185 -1.55 19.74 -1.48
CA ILE A 185 -2.57 19.92 -2.52
C ILE A 185 -2.73 21.40 -2.88
N THR A 186 -2.91 22.28 -1.90
CA THR A 186 -3.35 23.66 -2.12
C THR A 186 -2.23 24.68 -2.34
N VAL A 187 -1.02 24.39 -1.85
CA VAL A 187 0.12 25.32 -1.94
C VAL A 187 1.21 24.77 -2.87
N ASP A 188 1.65 23.53 -2.63
CA ASP A 188 2.72 22.94 -3.43
C ASP A 188 2.25 22.44 -4.80
N ASN A 189 0.93 22.31 -5.00
CA ASN A 189 0.32 21.64 -6.14
C ASN A 189 0.98 20.28 -6.43
N ALA A 190 1.12 19.47 -5.39
CA ALA A 190 1.79 18.17 -5.43
C ALA A 190 0.84 17.03 -5.07
N ASN A 191 0.73 16.05 -5.96
CA ASN A 191 -0.07 14.83 -5.74
C ASN A 191 0.34 14.09 -4.46
N VAL A 192 -0.64 13.55 -3.74
CA VAL A 192 -0.43 12.72 -2.55
C VAL A 192 -1.07 11.35 -2.77
N TRP A 193 -0.42 10.29 -2.29
CA TRP A 193 -1.01 8.96 -2.21
C TRP A 193 -1.05 8.49 -0.75
N ILE A 194 -2.20 7.94 -0.36
CA ILE A 194 -2.41 7.34 0.95
C ILE A 194 -3.36 6.14 0.86
N ALA A 195 -3.10 5.11 1.67
CA ALA A 195 -3.99 3.98 1.80
C ALA A 195 -5.26 4.36 2.59
N GLN A 196 -6.42 3.86 2.17
CA GLN A 196 -7.73 4.13 2.78
C GLN A 196 -7.87 3.63 4.24
N ARG A 197 -6.91 2.85 4.73
CA ARG A 197 -6.83 2.40 6.12
C ARG A 197 -5.41 2.03 6.51
N GLU A 198 -5.19 1.94 7.82
CA GLU A 198 -3.94 1.41 8.35
C GLU A 198 -3.78 -0.08 8.04
N GLY A 199 -2.65 -0.40 7.41
CA GLY A 199 -2.28 -1.78 7.08
C GLY A 199 -2.96 -2.30 5.83
N ARG A 200 -2.32 -3.29 5.20
CA ARG A 200 -2.83 -3.96 4.01
C ARG A 200 -4.12 -4.75 4.28
N ALA A 201 -4.96 -4.88 3.28
CA ALA A 201 -6.09 -5.80 3.29
C ALA A 201 -5.62 -7.24 3.45
N LYS A 202 -6.25 -7.94 4.39
CA LYS A 202 -5.91 -9.32 4.76
C LYS A 202 -6.99 -10.31 4.39
N ASP A 203 -8.23 -9.85 4.29
CA ASP A 203 -9.44 -10.60 4.02
C ASP A 203 -10.04 -10.27 2.65
N GLY A 204 -9.44 -9.34 1.90
CA GLY A 204 -9.85 -8.99 0.54
C GLY A 204 -11.11 -8.13 0.44
N TYR A 205 -11.67 -7.70 1.58
CA TYR A 205 -12.78 -6.73 1.62
C TYR A 205 -12.21 -5.34 1.89
N ASP A 206 -12.30 -4.46 0.90
CA ASP A 206 -11.74 -3.12 0.98
C ASP A 206 -12.79 -2.18 1.61
N ARG A 207 -12.44 -1.58 2.76
CA ARG A 207 -13.28 -0.62 3.49
C ARG A 207 -12.43 0.53 4.00
N THR A 208 -12.89 1.75 3.81
CA THR A 208 -12.21 2.97 4.22
C THR A 208 -12.41 3.16 5.72
N ASN A 209 -11.35 3.55 6.43
CA ASN A 209 -11.45 3.85 7.85
C ASN A 209 -11.79 5.34 8.01
N PRO A 210 -12.93 5.71 8.59
CA PRO A 210 -13.29 7.12 8.83
C PRO A 210 -12.23 7.91 9.60
N ALA A 211 -11.42 7.25 10.45
CA ALA A 211 -10.32 7.91 11.15
C ALA A 211 -9.24 8.48 10.19
N VAL A 212 -9.10 7.94 8.98
CA VAL A 212 -8.21 8.52 7.95
C VAL A 212 -8.81 9.81 7.41
N ILE A 213 -10.12 9.87 7.21
CA ILE A 213 -10.82 11.08 6.77
C ILE A 213 -10.79 12.14 7.87
N ASN A 214 -11.06 11.74 9.11
CA ASN A 214 -10.93 12.60 10.28
C ASN A 214 -9.52 13.22 10.36
N MET A 215 -8.49 12.45 10.04
CA MET A 215 -7.13 12.97 9.97
C MET A 215 -6.96 14.00 8.86
N PHE A 216 -7.61 13.87 7.70
CA PHE A 216 -7.56 14.90 6.66
C PHE A 216 -8.15 16.23 7.14
N SER A 217 -9.30 16.18 7.81
CA SER A 217 -10.07 17.35 8.27
C SER A 217 -9.60 17.91 9.63
N LEU A 218 -8.67 17.25 10.33
CA LEU A 218 -8.29 17.59 11.70
C LEU A 218 -7.73 19.00 11.90
N SER A 219 -7.14 19.59 10.86
CA SER A 219 -6.62 20.97 10.88
C SER A 219 -7.43 21.94 10.04
N LYS A 220 -8.68 21.57 9.73
CA LYS A 220 -9.64 22.48 9.10
C LYS A 220 -9.81 23.74 9.96
N PRO A 221 -9.68 24.93 9.38
CA PRO A 221 -10.01 26.18 10.07
C PRO A 221 -11.47 26.20 10.60
N ASP A 222 -11.70 26.91 11.70
CA ASP A 222 -13.04 26.99 12.31
C ASP A 222 -14.05 27.73 11.42
N ASP A 223 -13.58 28.66 10.59
CA ASP A 223 -14.37 29.46 9.66
C ASP A 223 -14.65 28.77 8.31
N ARG A 224 -14.15 27.55 8.11
CA ARG A 224 -14.34 26.79 6.87
C ARG A 224 -15.35 25.66 7.07
N GLU A 225 -16.32 25.55 6.18
CA GLU A 225 -17.26 24.44 6.16
C GLU A 225 -16.55 23.11 5.86
N PHE A 226 -17.05 22.01 6.42
CA PHE A 226 -16.43 20.69 6.28
C PHE A 226 -16.38 20.24 4.81
N GLY A 227 -17.52 20.35 4.10
CA GLY A 227 -17.62 19.96 2.69
C GLY A 227 -16.66 20.73 1.79
N ASP A 228 -16.51 22.04 2.02
CA ASP A 228 -15.57 22.89 1.28
C ASP A 228 -14.12 22.44 1.49
N TYR A 229 -13.73 22.20 2.74
CA TYR A 229 -12.38 21.74 3.05
C TYR A 229 -12.07 20.37 2.44
N ILE A 230 -13.05 19.46 2.39
CA ILE A 230 -12.89 18.16 1.73
C ILE A 230 -12.75 18.31 0.21
N ARG A 231 -13.52 19.20 -0.42
CA ARG A 231 -13.41 19.50 -1.86
C ARG A 231 -12.03 20.04 -2.23
N GLU A 232 -11.43 20.90 -1.40
CA GLU A 232 -10.09 21.43 -1.62
C GLU A 232 -9.00 20.36 -1.71
N LEU A 233 -9.23 19.17 -1.15
CA LEU A 233 -8.27 18.07 -1.19
C LEU A 233 -8.27 17.32 -2.53
N ASN A 234 -9.23 17.57 -3.42
CA ASN A 234 -9.37 16.89 -4.71
C ASN A 234 -9.22 15.36 -4.56
N ILE A 235 -10.00 14.76 -3.65
CA ILE A 235 -9.88 13.34 -3.33
C ILE A 235 -10.28 12.51 -4.56
N VAL A 236 -9.39 11.61 -4.97
CA VAL A 236 -9.65 10.64 -6.04
C VAL A 236 -9.51 9.23 -5.48
N PRO A 237 -10.60 8.46 -5.36
CA PRO A 237 -10.52 7.04 -5.02
C PRO A 237 -9.75 6.27 -6.09
N VAL A 238 -8.82 5.40 -5.69
CA VAL A 238 -8.04 4.56 -6.59
C VAL A 238 -8.25 3.10 -6.24
N CYS A 239 -8.75 2.32 -7.18
CA CYS A 239 -8.93 0.89 -7.00
C CYS A 239 -7.79 0.11 -7.67
N ILE A 240 -7.14 -0.76 -6.89
CA ILE A 240 -6.10 -1.68 -7.33
C ILE A 240 -6.64 -3.10 -7.21
N SER A 241 -6.90 -3.75 -8.34
CA SER A 241 -7.38 -5.13 -8.42
C SER A 241 -6.24 -6.03 -8.86
N TYR A 242 -5.92 -7.01 -8.03
CA TYR A 242 -4.91 -8.04 -8.29
C TYR A 242 -5.59 -9.37 -8.61
N GLU A 243 -5.11 -10.06 -9.64
CA GLU A 243 -5.54 -11.43 -9.92
C GLU A 243 -4.98 -12.42 -8.90
N LEU A 244 -3.73 -12.24 -8.47
CA LEU A 244 -3.07 -13.03 -7.42
C LEU A 244 -2.38 -12.14 -6.40
N ASP A 245 -2.48 -12.50 -5.12
CA ASP A 245 -1.74 -11.87 -4.04
C ASP A 245 -0.52 -12.74 -3.65
N PRO A 246 0.72 -12.27 -3.84
CA PRO A 246 1.93 -13.01 -3.44
C PRO A 246 2.01 -13.38 -1.96
N LEU A 247 1.27 -12.68 -1.10
CA LEU A 247 1.24 -12.82 0.35
C LEU A 247 -0.04 -13.50 0.87
N ASP A 248 -0.91 -14.02 -0.01
CA ASP A 248 -2.18 -14.68 0.33
C ASP A 248 -2.07 -15.68 1.50
N LEU A 249 -1.10 -16.59 1.45
CA LEU A 249 -0.88 -17.61 2.48
C LEU A 249 -0.32 -17.02 3.78
N ALA A 250 0.50 -15.98 3.70
CA ALA A 250 1.01 -15.30 4.89
C ALA A 250 -0.10 -14.54 5.61
N LYS A 251 -0.96 -13.84 4.85
CA LYS A 251 -2.16 -13.17 5.34
C LYS A 251 -3.15 -14.16 5.95
N ALA A 252 -3.38 -15.30 5.30
CA ALA A 252 -4.24 -16.37 5.82
C ALA A 252 -3.76 -16.88 7.20
N ARG A 253 -2.45 -17.11 7.36
CA ARG A 253 -1.86 -17.52 8.65
C ARG A 253 -2.02 -16.47 9.74
N GLU A 254 -1.84 -15.21 9.39
CA GLU A 254 -2.00 -14.09 10.32
C GLU A 254 -3.46 -13.98 10.78
N LEU A 255 -4.43 -14.01 9.85
CA LEU A 255 -5.85 -14.00 10.19
C LEU A 255 -6.27 -15.20 11.05
N TYR A 256 -5.84 -16.41 10.68
CA TYR A 256 -6.09 -17.61 11.48
C TYR A 256 -5.54 -17.47 12.90
N ALA A 257 -4.30 -17.00 13.06
CA ALA A 257 -3.71 -16.81 14.39
C ALA A 257 -4.42 -15.72 15.21
N GLN A 258 -4.81 -14.62 14.58
CA GLN A 258 -5.57 -13.56 15.24
C GLN A 258 -6.91 -14.07 15.77
N GLN A 259 -7.66 -14.81 14.95
CA GLN A 259 -8.98 -15.30 15.33
C GLN A 259 -8.91 -16.48 16.31
N GLN A 260 -8.02 -17.45 16.08
CA GLN A 260 -8.01 -18.70 16.84
C GLN A 260 -7.08 -18.68 18.06
N LYS A 261 -6.08 -17.79 18.08
CA LYS A 261 -5.07 -17.72 19.15
C LYS A 261 -5.08 -16.40 19.90
N GLY A 262 -6.04 -15.52 19.59
CA GLY A 262 -6.17 -14.19 20.20
C GLY A 262 -5.03 -13.22 19.85
N GLY A 263 -4.15 -13.57 18.92
CA GLY A 263 -3.02 -12.71 18.57
C GLY A 263 -2.04 -13.31 17.57
N TYR A 264 -1.28 -12.42 16.93
CA TYR A 264 -0.18 -12.78 16.03
C TYR A 264 1.04 -11.92 16.36
N ARG A 265 2.13 -12.57 16.78
CA ARG A 265 3.41 -11.89 17.00
C ARG A 265 4.30 -12.13 15.79
N LYS A 266 4.54 -11.06 15.03
CA LYS A 266 5.46 -11.08 13.89
C LYS A 266 6.86 -11.49 14.33
N ARG A 267 7.53 -12.30 13.52
CA ARG A 267 8.94 -12.68 13.74
C ARG A 267 9.85 -11.50 13.38
N ALA A 268 11.04 -11.49 13.98
CA ALA A 268 12.10 -10.57 13.56
C ALA A 268 12.38 -10.76 12.05
N HIS A 269 12.39 -9.67 11.28
CA HIS A 269 12.58 -9.62 9.81
C HIS A 269 11.40 -10.11 8.94
N GLU A 270 10.26 -10.49 9.52
CA GLU A 270 9.09 -10.93 8.75
C GLU A 270 8.55 -9.82 7.82
N ASP A 271 8.61 -8.56 8.28
CA ASP A 271 8.16 -7.41 7.49
C ASP A 271 9.04 -7.21 6.24
N ILE A 272 10.37 -7.37 6.36
CA ILE A 272 11.30 -7.26 5.22
C ILE A 272 11.03 -8.38 4.21
N GLN A 273 10.82 -9.61 4.69
CA GLN A 273 10.50 -10.75 3.81
C GLN A 273 9.15 -10.56 3.11
N SER A 274 8.15 -10.05 3.82
CA SER A 274 6.83 -9.75 3.25
C SER A 274 6.92 -8.66 2.20
N ILE A 275 7.68 -7.59 2.44
CA ILE A 275 7.93 -6.53 1.46
C ILE A 275 8.62 -7.09 0.22
N ALA A 276 9.71 -7.85 0.39
CA ALA A 276 10.43 -8.43 -0.73
C ALA A 276 9.55 -9.37 -1.56
N ARG A 277 8.79 -10.25 -0.90
CA ARG A 277 7.89 -11.21 -1.55
C ARG A 277 6.70 -10.55 -2.23
N GLY A 278 6.10 -9.53 -1.60
CA GLY A 278 5.06 -8.72 -2.22
C GLY A 278 5.57 -8.06 -3.50
N MET A 279 6.73 -7.41 -3.42
CA MET A 279 7.37 -6.76 -4.55
C MET A 279 7.68 -7.72 -5.71
N THR A 280 8.33 -8.86 -5.45
CA THR A 280 8.83 -9.73 -6.53
C THR A 280 7.93 -10.91 -6.90
N GLY A 281 6.91 -11.21 -6.09
CA GLY A 281 6.03 -12.35 -6.34
C GLY A 281 5.05 -12.10 -7.48
N TRP A 282 4.68 -13.19 -8.17
CA TRP A 282 3.76 -13.17 -9.31
C TRP A 282 2.34 -12.76 -8.91
N LYS A 283 1.77 -11.81 -9.65
CA LYS A 283 0.48 -11.13 -9.41
C LYS A 283 -0.58 -11.44 -10.47
N GLY A 284 -0.19 -12.08 -11.58
CA GLY A 284 -1.06 -12.21 -12.75
C GLY A 284 -1.37 -10.83 -13.35
N ARG A 285 -2.62 -10.63 -13.79
CA ARG A 285 -3.10 -9.35 -14.27
C ARG A 285 -3.36 -8.39 -13.10
N VAL A 286 -3.09 -7.11 -13.34
CA VAL A 286 -3.39 -6.04 -12.40
C VAL A 286 -4.18 -4.96 -13.12
N GLN A 287 -5.31 -4.54 -12.55
CA GLN A 287 -6.04 -3.37 -13.01
C GLN A 287 -5.92 -2.24 -11.99
N LEU A 288 -5.51 -1.08 -12.45
CA LEU A 288 -5.43 0.16 -11.69
C LEU A 288 -6.46 1.14 -12.26
N THR A 289 -7.49 1.45 -11.49
CA THR A 289 -8.59 2.31 -11.94
C THR A 289 -8.70 3.54 -11.05
N PHE A 290 -8.60 4.72 -11.67
CA PHE A 290 -8.77 6.01 -11.01
C PHE A 290 -10.24 6.45 -11.07
N GLY A 291 -10.80 6.74 -9.90
CA GLY A 291 -12.16 7.22 -9.71
C GLY A 291 -12.35 8.67 -10.11
N ASN A 292 -13.57 9.16 -9.94
CA ASN A 292 -13.88 10.58 -10.11
C ASN A 292 -13.44 11.34 -8.86
N VAL A 293 -13.08 12.61 -9.04
CA VAL A 293 -12.88 13.53 -7.92
C VAL A 293 -14.16 13.55 -7.09
N LEU A 294 -14.04 13.44 -5.77
CA LEU A 294 -15.18 13.58 -4.88
C LEU A 294 -15.64 15.04 -4.87
N ASP A 295 -16.84 15.29 -5.41
CA ASP A 295 -17.43 16.61 -5.58
C ASP A 295 -18.76 16.80 -4.81
N GLY A 296 -19.22 15.77 -4.10
CA GLY A 296 -20.44 15.80 -3.28
C GLY A 296 -20.39 16.76 -2.08
N ASP A 297 -21.58 17.07 -1.55
CA ASP A 297 -21.76 17.78 -0.29
C ASP A 297 -21.72 16.81 0.90
N TYR A 298 -20.52 16.56 1.41
CA TYR A 298 -20.32 15.69 2.57
C TYR A 298 -20.51 16.45 3.88
N ALA A 299 -21.17 15.81 4.85
CA ALA A 299 -21.42 16.38 6.18
C ALA A 299 -20.62 15.69 7.30
N SER A 300 -19.95 14.57 7.03
CA SER A 300 -19.18 13.82 8.04
C SER A 300 -18.03 13.02 7.43
N ASP A 301 -17.11 12.59 8.30
CA ASP A 301 -16.00 11.71 7.93
C ASP A 301 -16.49 10.36 7.39
N GLU A 302 -17.60 9.84 7.94
CA GLU A 302 -18.25 8.60 7.50
C GLU A 302 -18.81 8.74 6.07
N ALA A 303 -19.47 9.86 5.75
CA ALA A 303 -20.04 10.08 4.42
C ALA A 303 -18.96 10.11 3.32
N VAL A 304 -17.81 10.72 3.61
CA VAL A 304 -16.66 10.71 2.68
C VAL A 304 -16.08 9.30 2.57
N ALA A 305 -15.94 8.58 3.68
CA ALA A 305 -15.44 7.20 3.67
C ALA A 305 -16.35 6.27 2.85
N GLU A 306 -17.67 6.42 2.99
CA GLU A 306 -18.66 5.70 2.20
C GLU A 306 -18.57 6.05 0.72
N ALA A 307 -18.42 7.33 0.36
CA ALA A 307 -18.25 7.73 -1.04
C ALA A 307 -16.95 7.18 -1.68
N ILE A 308 -15.87 7.08 -0.92
CA ILE A 308 -14.63 6.40 -1.36
C ILE A 308 -14.91 4.91 -1.57
N ASP A 309 -15.57 4.25 -0.62
CA ASP A 309 -15.88 2.83 -0.68
C ASP A 309 -16.81 2.50 -1.86
N GLU A 310 -17.86 3.29 -2.09
CA GLU A 310 -18.77 3.13 -3.22
C GLU A 310 -18.01 3.15 -4.55
N GLN A 311 -17.12 4.13 -4.76
CA GLN A 311 -16.29 4.17 -5.95
C GLN A 311 -15.33 2.98 -6.00
N VAL A 312 -14.58 2.68 -4.93
CA VAL A 312 -13.62 1.56 -4.93
C VAL A 312 -14.31 0.23 -5.23
N HIS A 313 -15.49 -0.03 -4.66
CA HIS A 313 -16.26 -1.25 -4.89
C HIS A 313 -16.77 -1.32 -6.33
N HIS A 314 -17.29 -0.21 -6.85
CA HIS A 314 -17.75 -0.13 -8.23
C HIS A 314 -16.60 -0.27 -9.24
N LEU A 315 -15.41 0.27 -8.95
CA LEU A 315 -14.26 0.25 -9.85
C LEU A 315 -13.49 -1.08 -9.80
N TYR A 316 -13.71 -1.91 -8.77
CA TYR A 316 -12.98 -3.16 -8.62
C TYR A 316 -13.25 -4.13 -9.77
N ARG A 317 -12.19 -4.65 -10.39
CA ARG A 317 -12.26 -5.73 -11.38
C ARG A 317 -12.22 -7.08 -10.68
N VAL A 318 -13.31 -7.83 -10.83
CA VAL A 318 -13.37 -9.23 -10.43
C VAL A 318 -12.67 -10.07 -11.50
N PHE A 319 -11.69 -10.86 -11.08
CA PHE A 319 -11.01 -11.84 -11.92
C PHE A 319 -11.57 -13.25 -11.68
N GLU A 320 -11.23 -14.16 -12.57
CA GLU A 320 -11.60 -15.57 -12.53
C GLU A 320 -11.10 -16.24 -11.23
N THR A 321 -9.98 -15.77 -10.66
CA THR A 321 -9.49 -16.21 -9.35
C THR A 321 -10.43 -15.84 -8.20
N ASN A 322 -11.10 -14.68 -8.30
CA ASN A 322 -12.09 -14.23 -7.31
C ASN A 322 -13.35 -15.10 -7.39
N GLU A 323 -13.87 -15.31 -8.59
CA GLU A 323 -15.06 -16.13 -8.83
C GLU A 323 -14.84 -17.61 -8.46
N TRP A 324 -13.68 -18.16 -8.85
CA TRP A 324 -13.30 -19.52 -8.48
C TRP A 324 -13.24 -19.69 -6.97
N ALA A 325 -12.63 -18.74 -6.25
CA ALA A 325 -12.54 -18.81 -4.80
C ALA A 325 -13.90 -18.64 -4.11
N TYR A 326 -14.76 -17.78 -4.65
CA TYR A 326 -16.13 -17.57 -4.17
C TYR A 326 -16.96 -18.85 -4.30
N THR A 327 -16.94 -19.47 -5.48
CA THR A 327 -17.65 -20.71 -5.78
C THR A 327 -17.10 -21.89 -4.97
N THR A 328 -15.77 -22.01 -4.86
CA THR A 328 -15.12 -23.05 -4.04
C THR A 328 -15.48 -22.94 -2.56
N LEU A 329 -15.63 -21.71 -2.04
CA LEU A 329 -16.03 -21.51 -0.65
C LEU A 329 -17.50 -21.87 -0.40
N ALA A 330 -18.35 -21.84 -1.44
CA ALA A 330 -19.75 -22.27 -1.37
C ALA A 330 -19.93 -23.81 -1.36
N GLY A 331 -18.84 -24.57 -1.49
CA GLY A 331 -18.85 -26.03 -1.47
C GLY A 331 -18.70 -26.69 -2.84
N ASP A 332 -18.69 -25.90 -3.91
CA ASP A 332 -18.49 -26.40 -5.27
C ASP A 332 -17.01 -26.66 -5.57
N SER A 333 -16.72 -27.37 -6.66
CA SER A 333 -15.37 -27.65 -7.15
C SER A 333 -15.25 -27.31 -8.64
N PRO A 334 -15.27 -26.01 -9.01
CA PRO A 334 -15.18 -25.60 -10.39
C PRO A 334 -13.79 -25.89 -10.97
N GLU A 335 -13.75 -26.34 -12.22
CA GLU A 335 -12.51 -26.54 -12.98
C GLU A 335 -11.76 -25.20 -13.16
N PRO A 336 -10.42 -25.18 -13.11
CA PRO A 336 -9.65 -23.97 -13.33
C PRO A 336 -9.85 -23.38 -14.73
N ALA A 337 -10.34 -22.13 -14.78
CA ALA A 337 -10.60 -21.45 -16.06
C ALA A 337 -9.34 -20.96 -16.79
N ASN A 338 -8.24 -20.74 -16.06
CA ASN A 338 -6.96 -20.25 -16.60
C ASN A 338 -5.77 -20.67 -15.70
N ALA A 339 -4.55 -20.31 -16.10
CA ALA A 339 -3.32 -20.68 -15.39
C ALA A 339 -3.22 -20.06 -13.98
N GLU A 340 -3.75 -18.86 -13.79
CA GLU A 340 -3.77 -18.15 -12.52
C GLU A 340 -4.74 -18.81 -11.53
N VAL A 341 -5.91 -19.26 -11.99
CA VAL A 341 -6.85 -20.07 -11.20
C VAL A 341 -6.20 -21.42 -10.84
N GLU A 342 -5.51 -22.07 -11.78
CA GLU A 342 -4.79 -23.33 -11.50
C GLU A 342 -3.69 -23.10 -10.46
N GLN A 343 -2.98 -21.98 -10.53
CA GLN A 343 -1.98 -21.61 -9.54
C GLN A 343 -2.61 -21.38 -8.16
N LEU A 344 -3.75 -20.68 -8.08
CA LEU A 344 -4.48 -20.48 -6.84
C LEU A 344 -5.00 -21.81 -6.26
N ALA A 345 -5.59 -22.67 -7.10
CA ALA A 345 -6.07 -23.98 -6.71
C ALA A 345 -4.94 -24.86 -6.14
N ARG A 346 -3.75 -24.85 -6.75
CA ARG A 346 -2.56 -25.53 -6.21
C ARG A 346 -2.13 -24.96 -4.86
N ARG A 347 -2.13 -23.64 -4.69
CA ARG A 347 -1.82 -23.00 -3.39
C ARG A 347 -2.82 -23.42 -2.32
N VAL A 348 -4.11 -23.40 -2.62
CA VAL A 348 -5.19 -23.86 -1.72
C VAL A 348 -5.04 -25.33 -1.38
N GLY A 349 -4.84 -26.20 -2.38
CA GLY A 349 -4.68 -27.64 -2.19
C GLY A 349 -3.47 -28.01 -1.32
N SER A 350 -2.37 -27.26 -1.42
CA SER A 350 -1.16 -27.44 -0.60
C SER A 350 -1.24 -26.81 0.80
N ALA A 351 -2.23 -25.96 1.06
CA ALA A 351 -2.40 -25.31 2.36
C ALA A 351 -3.03 -26.28 3.37
N ARG A 352 -2.75 -26.05 4.66
CA ARG A 352 -3.44 -26.76 5.75
C ARG A 352 -4.94 -26.48 5.67
N ASP A 353 -5.79 -27.47 5.95
CA ASP A 353 -7.24 -27.34 5.86
C ASP A 353 -7.78 -26.14 6.68
N THR A 354 -7.19 -25.91 7.86
CA THR A 354 -7.54 -24.78 8.72
C THR A 354 -7.26 -23.39 8.10
N LEU A 355 -6.37 -23.30 7.12
CA LEU A 355 -6.02 -22.06 6.42
C LEU A 355 -6.79 -21.87 5.12
N LYS A 356 -7.32 -22.93 4.51
CA LYS A 356 -8.02 -22.87 3.21
C LYS A 356 -9.16 -21.84 3.21
N PRO A 357 -10.05 -21.77 4.22
CA PRO A 357 -11.11 -20.77 4.24
C PRO A 357 -10.57 -19.32 4.29
N TYR A 358 -9.45 -19.08 4.98
CA TYR A 358 -8.85 -17.74 5.07
C TYR A 358 -8.15 -17.34 3.78
N LEU A 359 -7.59 -18.31 3.05
CA LEU A 359 -7.00 -18.08 1.75
C LEU A 359 -8.09 -17.78 0.71
N LEU A 360 -9.13 -18.61 0.62
CA LEU A 360 -10.24 -18.42 -0.32
C LEU A 360 -10.99 -17.10 -0.08
N ARG A 361 -11.27 -16.75 1.18
CA ARG A 361 -11.98 -15.50 1.52
C ARG A 361 -11.29 -14.23 1.01
N GLN A 362 -9.95 -14.22 0.98
CA GLN A 362 -9.18 -13.10 0.42
C GLN A 362 -9.52 -12.78 -1.02
N TYR A 363 -9.95 -13.77 -1.78
CA TYR A 363 -10.35 -13.62 -3.18
C TYR A 363 -11.86 -13.50 -3.31
N ALA A 364 -12.63 -14.31 -2.57
CA ALA A 364 -14.08 -14.35 -2.61
C ALA A 364 -14.75 -13.05 -2.12
N ASN A 365 -14.15 -12.35 -1.14
CA ASN A 365 -14.71 -11.10 -0.63
C ASN A 365 -14.72 -9.97 -1.66
N ALA A 366 -13.87 -10.03 -2.70
CA ALA A 366 -13.96 -9.10 -3.81
C ALA A 366 -15.28 -9.24 -4.59
N VAL A 367 -15.80 -10.46 -4.71
CA VAL A 367 -17.10 -10.74 -5.34
C VAL A 367 -18.23 -10.18 -4.48
N ARG A 368 -18.23 -10.45 -3.18
CA ARG A 368 -19.21 -9.90 -2.22
C ARG A 368 -19.22 -8.37 -2.25
N MET A 369 -18.04 -7.76 -2.20
CA MET A 369 -17.85 -6.31 -2.27
C MET A 369 -18.44 -5.73 -3.56
N LYS A 370 -18.15 -6.34 -4.72
CA LYS A 370 -18.69 -5.92 -6.01
C LYS A 370 -20.23 -6.04 -6.08
N GLN A 371 -20.79 -7.01 -5.37
CA GLN A 371 -22.24 -7.25 -5.28
C GLN A 371 -22.93 -6.40 -4.19
N GLY A 372 -22.21 -5.54 -3.47
CA GLY A 372 -22.77 -4.75 -2.36
C GLY A 372 -23.17 -5.60 -1.14
N GLN A 373 -22.58 -6.79 -0.98
CA GLN A 373 -22.88 -7.72 0.09
C GLN A 373 -21.83 -7.64 1.21
N ALA A 374 -22.25 -7.97 2.44
CA ALA A 374 -21.34 -8.04 3.58
C ALA A 374 -20.17 -9.03 3.36
N PRO A 375 -18.99 -8.79 3.97
CA PRO A 375 -17.86 -9.70 3.89
C PRO A 375 -18.22 -11.08 4.45
N LEU A 376 -17.65 -12.12 3.84
CA LEU A 376 -17.76 -13.49 4.32
C LEU A 376 -17.14 -13.61 5.72
N ALA A 377 -17.97 -14.01 6.67
CA ALA A 377 -17.52 -14.33 8.01
C ALA A 377 -16.55 -15.51 7.99
N ALA A 378 -15.72 -15.57 9.01
CA ALA A 378 -14.89 -16.73 9.27
C ALA A 378 -15.71 -17.84 9.94
N THR A 379 -16.68 -18.41 9.24
CA THR A 379 -17.38 -19.59 9.76
C THR A 379 -16.40 -20.76 9.81
N LEU A 380 -16.35 -21.42 10.98
CA LEU A 380 -15.54 -22.60 11.18
C LEU A 380 -16.20 -23.77 10.42
N PRO A 381 -15.44 -24.68 9.80
CA PRO A 381 -15.98 -25.98 9.45
C PRO A 381 -16.44 -26.66 10.75
N GLY A 382 -17.75 -26.76 10.97
CA GLY A 382 -18.35 -27.43 12.14
C GLY A 382 -19.42 -26.67 12.93
N GLU A 383 -19.76 -25.42 12.60
CA GLU A 383 -20.84 -24.69 13.30
C GLU A 383 -22.23 -24.81 12.62
N ASP A 384 -22.32 -25.36 11.41
CA ASP A 384 -23.60 -25.74 10.80
C ASP A 384 -24.04 -27.14 11.25
N SER A 385 -24.43 -27.27 12.53
CA SER A 385 -25.28 -28.38 12.98
C SER A 385 -26.23 -28.01 14.12
N ALA A 386 -26.60 -26.73 14.25
CA ALA A 386 -27.71 -26.32 15.10
C ALA A 386 -28.82 -25.76 14.21
N GLN A 387 -29.54 -26.65 13.52
CA GLN A 387 -30.92 -26.33 13.14
C GLN A 387 -31.69 -25.98 14.41
N PRO A 388 -32.55 -24.95 14.41
CA PRO A 388 -33.49 -24.73 15.50
C PRO A 388 -34.51 -25.87 15.46
N GLY A 389 -34.21 -26.93 16.24
CA GLY A 389 -35.13 -28.01 16.50
C GLY A 389 -36.29 -27.47 17.34
N THR A 390 -37.45 -27.45 16.69
CA THR A 390 -38.79 -27.48 17.30
C THR A 390 -38.83 -28.23 18.64
N GLN A 391 -39.16 -27.51 19.72
CA GLN A 391 -40.30 -27.78 20.59
C GLN A 391 -40.56 -26.58 21.50
#